data_AF-C3YIE5-F1
#
_entry.id   AF-C3YIE5-F1
#
_cell.length_a   1.000
_cell.length_b   1.000
_cell.length_c   1.000
_cell.angle_alpha   90.00
_cell.angle_beta   90.00
_cell.angle_gamma   90.00
#
_symmetry.space_group_name_H-M   'P 1'
#
loop_
_entity.id
_entity.type
_entity.pdbx_description
1 polymer ?
#
loop_
_entity_poly.entity_id
_entity_poly.type
_entity_poly.pdbx_seq_one_letter_code
_entity_poly.pdbx_strand_id
1 'polypeptide(L)'
;MKFISSTILPSPPQLHEMTVMLAPDSEYIDWRKFLLAAAQPWPTPSQTELLETLDRFKAVAGGSSTITKQQYLQVDLWFKGMSRPPSPENPSEPKPYDRLGNLRDTFFDFFADYSTSPPTLDYISMLMYFAVVPDAEDGFLRALSVACGTHMPRFPKKTPEGLPDTKMTEQLTQALTALASDRQEAAAPVDGGMQAAGIPESAVEAVVSLEALLKVLYHGVSTIGDSHRFSVTADPKNPFSRERLETMFEELEGGETQTLPLKVLVEHPIMQDCLHMTLRYKQPDLKAIFAMSTADIETSSMRTSAD
;
A
#
# COMPACT_ATOMS: atom_id res chain seq x y z
N MET A 1 12.24 -16.82 -20.63
CA MET A 1 10.98 -16.23 -20.12
C MET A 1 9.89 -17.28 -20.30
N LYS A 2 9.74 -18.19 -19.33
CA LYS A 2 8.61 -19.13 -19.33
C LYS A 2 7.41 -18.35 -18.79
N PHE A 3 6.56 -17.88 -19.69
CA PHE A 3 5.23 -17.46 -19.32
C PHE A 3 4.56 -18.64 -18.57
N ILE A 4 3.82 -18.27 -17.54
CA ILE A 4 3.06 -19.10 -16.62
C ILE A 4 2.37 -20.24 -17.40
N SER A 5 2.86 -21.48 -17.27
CA SER A 5 2.37 -22.66 -18.02
C SER A 5 1.09 -23.26 -17.41
N SER A 6 0.25 -22.42 -16.82
CA SER A 6 -1.05 -22.76 -16.26
C SER A 6 -1.80 -21.46 -16.03
N THR A 7 -2.41 -20.91 -17.08
CA THR A 7 -3.33 -19.78 -16.94
C THR A 7 -4.61 -20.31 -16.32
N ILE A 8 -4.64 -20.44 -14.99
CA ILE A 8 -5.90 -20.44 -14.26
C ILE A 8 -6.42 -19.02 -14.40
N LEU A 9 -7.27 -18.78 -15.40
CA LEU A 9 -8.05 -17.56 -15.44
C LEU A 9 -8.90 -17.53 -14.16
N PRO A 10 -8.97 -16.39 -13.45
CA PRO A 10 -9.79 -16.29 -12.26
C PRO A 10 -11.24 -16.66 -12.61
N SER A 11 -11.84 -17.52 -11.79
CA SER A 11 -13.25 -17.85 -11.88
C SER A 11 -14.12 -16.62 -11.60
N PRO A 12 -15.41 -16.60 -11.99
CA PRO A 12 -16.28 -15.46 -11.72
C PRO A 12 -16.34 -15.03 -10.24
N PRO A 13 -16.38 -15.95 -9.24
CA PRO A 13 -16.26 -15.58 -7.84
C PRO A 13 -14.92 -14.92 -7.49
N GLN A 14 -13.80 -15.43 -8.04
CA GLN A 14 -12.48 -14.84 -7.81
C GLN A 14 -12.38 -13.43 -8.42
N LEU A 15 -12.95 -13.22 -9.60
CA LEU A 15 -13.03 -11.89 -10.21
C LEU A 15 -13.86 -10.92 -9.35
N HIS A 16 -14.95 -11.40 -8.77
CA HIS A 16 -15.77 -10.58 -7.87
C HIS A 16 -14.99 -10.15 -6.62
N GLU A 17 -14.36 -11.11 -5.93
CA GLU A 17 -13.53 -10.83 -4.75
C GLU A 17 -12.37 -9.88 -5.08
N MET A 18 -11.71 -10.07 -6.22
CA MET A 18 -10.64 -9.16 -6.68
C MET A 18 -11.17 -7.73 -6.88
N THR A 19 -12.38 -7.59 -7.43
CA THR A 19 -12.98 -6.28 -7.68
C THR A 19 -13.33 -5.58 -6.36
N VAL A 20 -13.96 -6.28 -5.42
CA VAL A 20 -14.29 -5.76 -4.08
C VAL A 20 -13.04 -5.33 -3.32
N MET A 21 -11.96 -6.12 -3.42
CA MET A 21 -10.70 -5.83 -2.76
C MET A 21 -9.93 -4.65 -3.36
N LEU A 22 -9.91 -4.51 -4.69
CA LEU A 22 -9.13 -3.48 -5.39
C LEU A 22 -9.86 -2.13 -5.49
N ALA A 23 -11.18 -2.12 -5.36
CA ALA A 23 -12.02 -0.93 -5.43
C ALA A 23 -13.08 -0.92 -4.31
N PRO A 24 -12.67 -0.90 -3.02
CA PRO A 24 -13.62 -0.97 -1.90
C PRO A 24 -14.51 0.28 -1.78
N ASP A 25 -14.05 1.42 -2.31
CA ASP A 25 -14.66 2.75 -2.20
C ASP A 25 -14.90 3.40 -3.56
N SER A 26 -14.85 2.63 -4.66
CA SER A 26 -14.99 3.16 -6.02
C SER A 26 -15.61 2.14 -6.98
N GLU A 27 -16.28 2.63 -8.01
CA GLU A 27 -16.74 1.80 -9.15
C GLU A 27 -15.59 1.47 -10.12
N TYR A 28 -14.44 2.14 -9.98
CA TYR A 28 -13.29 2.00 -10.87
C TYR A 28 -12.12 1.36 -10.14
N ILE A 29 -11.46 0.41 -10.82
CA ILE A 29 -10.20 -0.16 -10.36
C ILE A 29 -9.05 0.77 -10.74
N ASP A 30 -8.27 1.15 -9.74
CA ASP A 30 -6.99 1.82 -9.94
C ASP A 30 -5.98 0.81 -10.52
N TRP A 31 -5.70 0.96 -11.82
CA TRP A 31 -4.81 0.06 -12.53
C TRP A 31 -3.39 0.03 -11.95
N ARG A 32 -2.92 1.10 -11.30
CA ARG A 32 -1.60 1.14 -10.68
C ARG A 32 -1.55 0.25 -9.45
N LYS A 33 -2.60 0.28 -8.61
CA LYS A 33 -2.74 -0.66 -7.48
C LYS A 33 -2.79 -2.10 -7.96
N PHE A 34 -3.57 -2.36 -9.01
CA PHE A 34 -3.66 -3.70 -9.59
C PHE A 34 -2.28 -4.20 -10.05
N LEU A 35 -1.53 -3.40 -10.82
CA LEU A 35 -0.19 -3.78 -11.29
C LEU A 35 0.80 -3.97 -10.13
N LEU A 36 0.76 -3.12 -9.10
CA LEU A 36 1.60 -3.30 -7.91
C LEU A 36 1.28 -4.60 -7.16
N ALA A 37 0.00 -4.94 -7.02
CA ALA A 37 -0.45 -6.18 -6.40
C ALA A 37 -0.04 -7.41 -7.21
N ALA A 38 -0.22 -7.36 -8.54
CA ALA A 38 0.21 -8.41 -9.46
C ALA A 38 1.73 -8.59 -9.52
N ALA A 39 2.50 -7.52 -9.25
CA ALA A 39 3.96 -7.53 -9.24
C ALA A 39 4.58 -8.08 -7.94
N GLN A 40 3.79 -8.48 -6.94
CA GLN A 40 4.28 -9.10 -5.70
C GLN A 40 5.00 -10.45 -5.99
N PRO A 41 6.00 -10.87 -5.18
CA PRO A 41 6.43 -10.24 -3.93
C PRO A 41 7.43 -9.09 -4.14
N TRP A 42 7.32 -8.02 -3.38
CA TRP A 42 8.39 -7.04 -3.18
C TRP A 42 8.39 -6.59 -1.71
N PRO A 43 9.52 -6.12 -1.15
CA PRO A 43 9.61 -5.82 0.28
C PRO A 43 8.70 -4.66 0.69
N THR A 44 7.87 -4.82 1.71
CA THR A 44 7.01 -3.73 2.20
C THR A 44 7.84 -2.72 3.00
N PRO A 45 7.82 -1.41 2.66
CA PRO A 45 8.57 -0.43 3.42
C PRO A 45 7.96 -0.16 4.80
N SER A 46 8.77 0.16 5.79
CA SER A 46 8.35 0.84 7.02
C SER A 46 7.97 2.31 6.75
N GLN A 47 7.35 2.98 7.73
CA GLN A 47 7.10 4.43 7.64
C GLN A 47 8.40 5.23 7.51
N THR A 48 9.43 4.85 8.28
CA THR A 48 10.75 5.48 8.25
C THR A 48 11.40 5.34 6.89
N GLU A 49 11.40 4.15 6.31
CA GLU A 49 11.97 3.92 4.97
C GLU A 49 11.22 4.69 3.87
N LEU A 50 9.90 4.86 3.97
CA LEU A 50 9.14 5.73 3.07
C LEU A 50 9.62 7.18 3.17
N LEU A 51 9.80 7.71 4.38
CA LEU A 51 10.27 9.08 4.62
C LEU A 51 11.72 9.28 4.18
N GLU A 52 12.61 8.34 4.47
CA GLU A 52 13.99 8.40 3.99
C GLU A 52 14.05 8.37 2.46
N THR A 53 13.20 7.56 1.82
CA THR A 53 13.09 7.53 0.36
C THR A 53 12.55 8.85 -0.18
N LEU A 54 11.55 9.43 0.49
CA LEU A 54 10.99 10.74 0.17
C LEU A 54 12.07 11.84 0.23
N ASP A 55 12.91 11.85 1.26
CA ASP A 55 13.98 12.84 1.42
C ASP A 55 15.07 12.68 0.35
N ARG A 56 15.40 11.45 -0.04
CA ARG A 56 16.29 11.21 -1.19
C ARG A 56 15.70 11.76 -2.49
N PHE A 57 14.39 11.61 -2.72
CA PHE A 57 13.75 12.22 -3.88
C PHE A 57 13.78 13.75 -3.82
N LYS A 58 13.44 14.36 -2.68
CA LYS A 58 13.50 15.81 -2.51
C LYS A 58 14.89 16.38 -2.81
N ALA A 59 15.95 15.68 -2.38
CA ALA A 59 17.33 16.08 -2.62
C ALA A 59 17.68 16.14 -4.13
N VAL A 60 17.14 15.22 -4.94
CA VAL A 60 17.39 15.17 -6.39
C VAL A 60 16.40 16.03 -7.18
N ALA A 61 15.17 16.23 -6.67
CA ALA A 61 14.11 16.98 -7.33
C ALA A 61 14.30 18.50 -7.28
N GLY A 62 15.19 19.01 -6.42
CA GLY A 62 15.52 20.44 -6.33
C GLY A 62 14.31 21.32 -5.99
N GLY A 63 13.35 20.81 -5.23
CA GLY A 63 12.12 21.51 -4.83
C GLY A 63 10.88 21.19 -5.68
N SER A 64 11.02 20.45 -6.78
CA SER A 64 9.87 19.91 -7.53
C SER A 64 9.21 18.74 -6.79
N SER A 65 7.90 18.56 -6.97
CA SER A 65 7.17 17.34 -6.56
C SER A 65 7.27 16.23 -7.61
N THR A 66 7.80 16.53 -8.79
CA THR A 66 7.98 15.57 -9.89
C THR A 66 9.45 15.43 -10.29
N ILE A 67 9.81 14.25 -10.80
CA ILE A 67 11.17 13.92 -11.23
C ILE A 67 11.17 13.20 -12.58
N THR A 68 12.25 13.36 -13.34
CA THR A 68 12.49 12.62 -14.59
C THR A 68 13.00 11.20 -14.34
N LYS A 69 13.00 10.33 -15.36
CA LYS A 69 13.57 8.98 -15.27
C LYS A 69 15.04 8.98 -14.84
N GLN A 70 15.83 9.95 -15.33
CA GLN A 70 17.24 10.08 -14.96
C GLN A 70 17.41 10.44 -13.47
N GLN A 71 16.55 11.30 -12.93
CA GLN A 71 16.55 11.65 -11.50
C GLN A 71 16.08 10.47 -10.65
N TYR A 72 15.02 9.77 -11.08
CA TYR A 72 14.50 8.59 -10.39
C TYR A 72 15.56 7.49 -10.22
N LEU A 73 16.34 7.21 -11.26
CA LEU A 73 17.39 6.18 -11.23
C LEU A 73 18.57 6.51 -10.30
N GLN A 74 18.68 7.76 -9.83
CA GLN A 74 19.69 8.16 -8.83
C GLN A 74 19.26 7.86 -7.39
N VAL A 75 17.98 7.57 -7.17
CA VAL A 75 17.42 7.34 -5.84
C VAL A 75 17.27 5.84 -5.60
N ASP A 76 17.92 5.36 -4.55
CA ASP A 76 17.65 4.03 -4.02
C ASP A 76 16.28 4.03 -3.31
N LEU A 77 15.43 3.04 -3.63
CA LEU A 77 14.24 2.75 -2.85
C LEU A 77 14.62 2.03 -1.53
N TRP A 78 13.64 1.74 -0.69
CA TRP A 78 13.82 1.15 0.65
C TRP A 78 14.43 -0.26 0.64
N PHE A 79 14.32 -1.02 -0.45
CA PHE A 79 14.93 -2.35 -0.57
C PHE A 79 16.41 -2.32 -0.99
N LYS A 80 17.13 -1.27 -0.59
CA LYS A 80 18.57 -1.11 -0.82
C LYS A 80 19.34 -2.28 -0.22
N GLY A 81 20.27 -2.85 -0.98
CA GLY A 81 21.15 -3.91 -0.49
C GLY A 81 20.50 -5.30 -0.37
N MET A 82 19.21 -5.45 -0.70
CA MET A 82 18.64 -6.78 -0.94
C MET A 82 19.30 -7.34 -2.21
N SER A 83 20.27 -8.24 -1.98
CA SER A 83 21.30 -8.63 -2.92
C SER A 83 20.78 -8.82 -4.34
N ARG A 84 21.35 -8.06 -5.29
CA ARG A 84 21.51 -8.57 -6.65
C ARG A 84 22.25 -9.89 -6.52
N PRO A 85 21.75 -11.01 -7.06
CA PRO A 85 22.46 -12.26 -6.89
C PRO A 85 23.87 -12.10 -7.51
N PRO A 86 24.92 -12.60 -6.85
CA PRO A 86 26.29 -12.34 -7.25
C PRO A 86 26.48 -12.73 -8.71
N SER A 87 27.28 -11.94 -9.44
CA SER A 87 27.60 -12.32 -10.82
C SER A 87 28.31 -13.67 -10.80
N PRO A 88 28.01 -14.58 -11.75
CA PRO A 88 28.67 -15.87 -11.79
C PRO A 88 30.17 -15.66 -11.96
N GLU A 89 30.99 -16.47 -11.30
CA GLU A 89 32.45 -16.41 -11.45
C GLU A 89 32.88 -16.74 -12.88
N ASN A 90 32.10 -17.59 -13.56
CA ASN A 90 32.29 -17.95 -14.96
C ASN A 90 31.59 -16.92 -15.87
N PRO A 91 32.34 -16.17 -16.71
CA PRO A 91 31.74 -15.19 -17.64
C PRO A 91 30.82 -15.81 -18.71
N SER A 92 30.87 -17.13 -18.90
CA SER A 92 30.01 -17.87 -19.84
C SER A 92 28.64 -18.23 -19.24
N GLU A 93 28.47 -18.11 -17.92
CA GLU A 93 27.19 -18.36 -17.25
C GLU A 93 26.27 -17.15 -17.33
N PRO A 94 24.95 -17.34 -17.51
CA PRO A 94 24.02 -16.23 -17.56
C PRO A 94 23.97 -15.52 -16.21
N LYS A 95 23.96 -14.19 -16.25
CA LYS A 95 23.80 -13.38 -15.04
C LYS A 95 22.46 -13.72 -14.35
N PRO A 96 22.43 -13.79 -13.01
CA PRO A 96 21.19 -13.97 -12.28
C PRO A 96 20.17 -12.88 -12.61
N TYR A 97 18.89 -13.26 -12.59
CA TYR A 97 17.81 -12.35 -12.88
C TYR A 97 17.60 -11.34 -11.74
N ASP A 98 17.90 -10.08 -12.00
CA ASP A 98 17.72 -8.96 -11.05
C ASP A 98 16.25 -8.52 -11.01
N ARG A 99 15.41 -9.31 -10.33
CA ARG A 99 13.96 -9.05 -10.27
C ARG A 99 13.64 -7.70 -9.62
N LEU A 100 14.31 -7.36 -8.51
CA LEU A 100 14.05 -6.10 -7.79
C LEU A 100 14.53 -4.88 -8.58
N GLY A 101 15.68 -4.96 -9.26
CA GLY A 101 16.14 -3.92 -10.17
C GLY A 101 15.15 -3.70 -11.33
N ASN A 102 14.67 -4.78 -11.95
CA ASN A 102 13.65 -4.67 -13.00
C ASN A 102 12.33 -4.09 -12.49
N LEU A 103 11.89 -4.46 -11.28
CA LEU A 103 10.69 -3.89 -10.67
C LEU A 103 10.85 -2.39 -10.38
N ARG A 104 12.00 -1.98 -9.82
CA ARG A 104 12.31 -0.57 -9.60
C ARG A 104 12.18 0.22 -10.90
N ASP A 105 12.76 -0.28 -11.98
CA ASP A 105 12.70 0.41 -13.27
C ASP A 105 11.26 0.44 -13.82
N THR A 106 10.48 -0.63 -13.61
CA THR A 106 9.08 -0.74 -14.02
C THR A 106 8.16 0.20 -13.21
N PHE A 107 8.43 0.43 -11.93
CA PHE A 107 7.64 1.37 -11.12
C PHE A 107 7.65 2.77 -11.72
N PHE A 108 8.77 3.23 -12.28
CA PHE A 108 8.78 4.51 -12.99
C PHE A 108 7.73 4.51 -14.11
N ASP A 109 7.68 3.45 -14.91
CA ASP A 109 6.78 3.37 -16.05
C ASP A 109 5.29 3.23 -15.61
N PHE A 110 5.02 2.67 -14.43
CA PHE A 110 3.66 2.66 -13.84
C PHE A 110 3.19 4.06 -13.41
N PHE A 111 4.08 4.88 -12.87
CA PHE A 111 3.71 6.15 -12.24
C PHE A 111 4.03 7.39 -13.07
N ALA A 112 4.81 7.25 -14.15
CA ALA A 112 5.17 8.36 -15.01
C ALA A 112 3.95 8.92 -15.77
N ASP A 113 3.93 10.25 -15.87
CA ASP A 113 3.07 11.02 -16.74
C ASP A 113 3.76 11.26 -18.08
N TYR A 114 3.28 10.53 -19.09
CA TYR A 114 3.77 10.61 -20.46
C TYR A 114 3.15 11.76 -21.27
N SER A 115 2.27 12.57 -20.69
CA SER A 115 1.82 13.83 -21.31
C SER A 115 2.91 14.89 -21.32
N THR A 116 3.93 14.74 -20.46
CA THR A 116 5.11 15.60 -20.38
C THR A 116 6.29 15.04 -21.19
N SER A 117 7.15 15.93 -21.69
CA SER A 117 8.37 15.57 -22.41
C SER A 117 9.57 16.31 -21.82
N PRO A 118 10.52 15.61 -21.15
CA PRO A 118 10.52 14.18 -20.88
C PRO A 118 9.40 13.76 -19.89
N PRO A 119 8.99 12.47 -19.87
CA PRO A 119 8.03 11.98 -18.88
C PRO A 119 8.50 12.21 -17.44
N THR A 120 7.58 12.61 -16.58
CA THR A 120 7.85 12.93 -15.18
C THR A 120 6.98 12.11 -14.23
N LEU A 121 7.44 11.92 -13.00
CA LEU A 121 6.78 11.09 -11.99
C LEU A 121 6.60 11.91 -10.70
N ASP A 122 5.37 12.00 -10.18
CA ASP A 122 5.10 12.53 -8.83
C ASP A 122 5.53 11.49 -7.79
N TYR A 123 6.66 11.73 -7.14
CA TYR A 123 7.25 10.76 -6.22
C TYR A 123 6.51 10.69 -4.88
N ILE A 124 5.80 11.75 -4.48
CA ILE A 124 4.97 11.75 -3.27
C ILE A 124 3.77 10.84 -3.51
N SER A 125 3.09 11.05 -4.64
CA SER A 125 1.97 10.21 -5.08
C SER A 125 2.40 8.75 -5.18
N MET A 126 3.51 8.46 -5.89
CA MET A 126 4.06 7.12 -6.00
C MET A 126 4.30 6.48 -4.61
N LEU A 127 4.96 7.17 -3.68
CA LEU A 127 5.26 6.63 -2.35
C LEU A 127 4.00 6.32 -1.52
N MET A 128 2.93 7.08 -1.70
CA MET A 128 1.64 6.79 -1.05
C MET A 128 1.03 5.46 -1.54
N TYR A 129 1.29 5.00 -2.77
CA TYR A 129 0.89 3.65 -3.19
C TYR A 129 1.62 2.54 -2.42
N PHE A 130 2.82 2.83 -1.91
CA PHE A 130 3.61 1.90 -1.11
C PHE A 130 3.30 1.97 0.39
N ALA A 131 2.41 2.88 0.81
CA ALA A 131 1.92 2.99 2.18
C ALA A 131 0.90 1.90 2.57
N VAL A 132 0.54 1.00 1.63
CA VAL A 132 -0.41 -0.09 1.89
C VAL A 132 0.14 -1.11 2.88
N VAL A 133 -0.69 -1.52 3.84
CA VAL A 133 -0.43 -2.56 4.85
C VAL A 133 -1.72 -3.31 5.19
N PRO A 134 -1.67 -4.47 5.86
CA PRO A 134 -2.87 -5.25 6.19
C PRO A 134 -3.93 -4.47 6.98
N ASP A 135 -3.48 -3.56 7.84
CA ASP A 135 -4.34 -2.67 8.63
C ASP A 135 -4.52 -1.33 7.90
N ALA A 136 -5.77 -0.98 7.61
CA ALA A 136 -6.10 0.18 6.77
C ALA A 136 -5.78 1.52 7.47
N GLU A 137 -6.03 1.63 8.77
CA GLU A 137 -5.72 2.81 9.58
C GLU A 137 -4.21 3.03 9.62
N ASP A 138 -3.45 1.96 9.84
CA ASP A 138 -1.99 2.01 9.81
C ASP A 138 -1.45 2.42 8.43
N GLY A 139 -2.09 1.97 7.36
CA GLY A 139 -1.76 2.37 6.00
C GLY A 139 -2.10 3.83 5.71
N PHE A 140 -3.23 4.30 6.21
CA PHE A 140 -3.66 5.69 6.12
C PHE A 140 -2.64 6.61 6.81
N LEU A 141 -2.21 6.29 8.03
CA LEU A 141 -1.21 7.08 8.77
C LEU A 141 0.15 7.08 8.06
N ARG A 142 0.56 5.96 7.43
CA ARG A 142 1.76 5.92 6.59
C ARG A 142 1.65 6.84 5.38
N ALA A 143 0.49 6.86 4.71
CA ALA A 143 0.26 7.74 3.57
C ALA A 143 0.26 9.22 3.98
N LEU A 144 -0.36 9.52 5.13
CA LEU A 144 -0.35 10.86 5.72
C LEU A 144 1.06 11.31 6.10
N SER A 145 1.88 10.38 6.61
CA SER A 145 3.29 10.63 6.88
C SER A 145 4.06 11.02 5.61
N VAL A 146 3.83 10.31 4.50
CA VAL A 146 4.43 10.65 3.19
C VAL A 146 3.93 12.01 2.69
N ALA A 147 2.63 12.28 2.79
CA ALA A 147 2.02 13.53 2.33
C ALA A 147 2.53 14.76 3.11
N CYS A 148 2.68 14.63 4.43
CA CYS A 148 3.23 15.68 5.30
C CYS A 148 4.76 15.73 5.28
N GLY A 149 5.43 14.65 4.88
CA GLY A 149 6.87 14.50 4.97
C GLY A 149 7.40 14.45 6.41
N THR A 150 6.58 13.98 7.35
CA THR A 150 6.93 13.81 8.77
C THR A 150 6.32 12.54 9.33
N HIS A 151 6.84 12.01 10.43
CA HIS A 151 6.32 10.80 11.04
C HIS A 151 4.91 11.01 11.61
N MET A 152 4.00 10.10 11.30
CA MET A 152 2.73 9.98 12.01
C MET A 152 2.86 8.97 13.15
N PRO A 153 2.22 9.20 14.30
CA PRO A 153 2.24 8.27 15.43
C PRO A 153 1.42 7.02 15.11
N ARG A 154 1.65 5.95 15.88
CA ARG A 154 0.76 4.79 15.89
C ARG A 154 -0.21 4.94 17.05
N PHE A 155 -1.50 4.69 16.78
CA PHE A 155 -2.47 4.59 17.85
C PHE A 155 -2.46 3.18 18.44
N PRO A 156 -2.48 3.03 19.77
CA PRO A 156 -2.60 1.71 20.38
C PRO A 156 -3.93 1.09 19.95
N LYS A 157 -3.87 -0.11 19.36
CA LYS A 157 -5.08 -0.85 18.98
C LYS A 157 -5.83 -1.19 20.26
N LYS A 158 -7.09 -0.74 20.37
CA LYS A 158 -7.99 -1.15 21.45
C LYS A 158 -8.16 -2.67 21.31
N THR A 159 -7.48 -3.43 22.15
CA THR A 159 -7.67 -4.88 22.20
C THR A 159 -9.12 -5.09 22.63
N PRO A 160 -9.96 -5.82 21.89
CA PRO A 160 -11.31 -6.11 22.35
C PRO A 160 -11.19 -6.88 23.68
N GLU A 161 -11.64 -6.25 24.76
CA GLU A 161 -11.75 -6.89 26.07
C GLU A 161 -12.65 -8.12 25.93
N GLY A 162 -12.06 -9.33 25.93
CA GLY A 162 -12.83 -10.59 25.98
C GLY A 162 -12.47 -11.75 25.06
N LEU A 163 -11.28 -11.82 24.42
CA LEU A 163 -10.83 -13.06 23.76
C LEU A 163 -9.64 -13.73 24.49
N PRO A 164 -9.62 -15.08 24.55
CA PRO A 164 -8.65 -15.83 25.36
C PRO A 164 -7.25 -15.81 24.72
N ASP A 165 -6.25 -15.64 25.59
CA ASP A 165 -4.79 -15.74 25.41
C ASP A 165 -4.25 -15.86 23.96
N THR A 166 -3.47 -14.84 23.57
CA THR A 166 -2.60 -14.71 22.39
C THR A 166 -1.76 -15.97 22.08
N LYS A 167 -1.50 -16.81 23.09
CA LYS A 167 -0.78 -18.08 22.94
C LYS A 167 -1.51 -19.10 22.07
N MET A 168 -2.85 -19.10 22.04
CA MET A 168 -3.60 -20.08 21.27
C MET A 168 -3.60 -19.77 19.77
N THR A 169 -3.60 -18.48 19.42
CA THR A 169 -3.45 -18.01 18.03
C THR A 169 -2.04 -18.27 17.53
N GLU A 170 -1.01 -18.00 18.32
CA GLU A 170 0.39 -18.32 17.98
C GLU A 170 0.62 -19.83 17.80
N GLN A 171 0.02 -20.66 18.65
CA GLN A 171 0.10 -22.13 18.52
C GLN A 171 -0.61 -22.66 17.28
N LEU A 172 -1.74 -22.07 16.89
CA LEU A 172 -2.44 -22.42 15.63
C LEU A 172 -1.63 -22.00 14.41
N THR A 173 -0.99 -20.83 14.43
CA THR A 173 -0.11 -20.36 13.36
C THR A 173 1.15 -21.22 13.24
N GLN A 174 1.75 -21.63 14.37
CA GLN A 174 2.89 -22.55 14.38
C GLN A 174 2.51 -23.96 13.90
N ALA A 175 1.34 -24.48 14.29
CA ALA A 175 0.85 -25.78 13.84
C ALA A 175 0.59 -25.81 12.32
N LEU A 176 0.00 -24.74 11.76
CA LEU A 176 -0.22 -24.59 10.32
C LEU A 176 1.10 -24.45 9.54
N THR A 177 2.10 -23.80 10.13
CA THR A 177 3.44 -23.66 9.54
C THR A 177 4.22 -24.98 9.54
N ALA A 178 4.06 -25.80 10.59
CA ALA A 178 4.69 -27.12 10.70
C ALA A 178 4.13 -28.12 9.66
N LEU A 179 2.85 -28.03 9.32
CA LEU A 179 2.21 -28.89 8.31
C LEU A 179 2.59 -28.54 6.86
N ALA A 180 3.13 -27.33 6.62
CA ALA A 180 3.52 -26.85 5.30
C ALA A 180 5.01 -27.12 4.93
N SER A 181 5.78 -27.75 5.83
CA SER A 181 7.24 -27.74 5.76
C SER A 181 7.92 -28.90 4.99
N ASP A 182 7.21 -29.71 4.20
CA ASP A 182 7.87 -30.83 3.48
C ASP A 182 8.42 -30.48 2.07
N ARG A 183 8.37 -29.21 1.65
CA ARG A 183 9.08 -28.72 0.46
C ARG A 183 9.40 -27.23 0.52
N GLN A 184 10.52 -26.82 1.13
CA GLN A 184 11.52 -25.92 0.51
C GLN A 184 12.64 -25.54 1.48
N GLU A 185 13.88 -25.53 0.97
CA GLU A 185 15.07 -25.01 1.63
C GLU A 185 14.98 -23.50 1.93
N ALA A 186 15.27 -23.18 3.19
CA ALA A 186 15.85 -21.95 3.73
C ALA A 186 15.40 -20.60 3.13
N ALA A 187 14.23 -20.13 3.56
CA ALA A 187 14.01 -18.71 3.80
C ALA A 187 13.88 -18.50 5.32
N ALA A 188 14.74 -17.68 5.90
CA ALA A 188 14.64 -17.31 7.30
C ALA A 188 13.27 -16.68 7.60
N PRO A 189 12.65 -16.97 8.76
CA PRO A 189 11.37 -16.40 9.12
C PRO A 189 11.56 -14.90 9.34
N VAL A 190 10.98 -14.08 8.48
CA VAL A 190 10.86 -12.64 8.72
C VAL A 190 9.70 -12.49 9.68
N ASP A 191 10.07 -12.38 10.96
CA ASP A 191 9.20 -12.14 12.10
C ASP A 191 8.24 -10.96 11.82
N GLY A 192 6.94 -11.20 12.09
CA GLY A 192 5.83 -10.27 11.87
C GLY A 192 5.77 -9.09 12.85
N GLY A 193 6.89 -8.74 13.50
CA GLY A 193 6.99 -7.74 14.56
C GLY A 193 7.50 -6.35 14.14
N MET A 194 7.85 -6.10 12.87
CA MET A 194 8.56 -4.87 12.48
C MET A 194 7.67 -3.63 12.20
N GLN A 195 6.46 -3.54 12.76
CA GLN A 195 5.48 -2.49 12.36
C GLN A 195 5.63 -1.14 13.09
N ALA A 196 6.45 -1.06 14.15
CA ALA A 196 6.73 0.17 14.91
C ALA A 196 8.22 0.57 14.94
N ALA A 197 9.11 -0.25 14.40
CA ALA A 197 10.55 0.04 14.41
C ALA A 197 10.83 1.32 13.61
N GLY A 198 11.32 2.36 14.28
CA GLY A 198 11.81 3.59 13.65
C GLY A 198 10.88 4.80 13.68
N ILE A 199 9.71 4.74 14.33
CA ILE A 199 8.88 5.94 14.55
C ILE A 199 9.37 6.67 15.81
N PRO A 200 9.81 7.94 15.72
CA PRO A 200 10.30 8.68 16.87
C PRO A 200 9.15 9.09 17.80
N GLU A 201 9.42 9.23 19.10
CA GLU A 201 8.43 9.70 20.08
C GLU A 201 7.85 11.08 19.73
N SER A 202 8.63 11.93 19.06
CA SER A 202 8.20 13.25 18.57
C SER A 202 7.04 13.18 17.57
N ALA A 203 6.73 12.01 17.00
CA ALA A 203 5.61 11.83 16.07
C ALA A 203 4.26 12.14 16.73
N VAL A 204 4.14 12.10 18.07
CA VAL A 204 2.89 12.48 18.77
C VAL A 204 2.52 13.96 18.59
N GLU A 205 3.50 14.80 18.24
CA GLU A 205 3.31 16.22 17.94
C GLU A 205 3.16 16.49 16.44
N ALA A 206 2.88 15.46 15.63
CA ALA A 206 2.67 15.61 14.20
C ALA A 206 1.52 16.59 13.90
N VAL A 207 1.74 17.44 12.90
CA VAL A 207 0.78 18.43 12.40
C VAL A 207 0.38 18.05 10.98
N VAL A 208 -0.90 18.21 10.67
CA VAL A 208 -1.51 17.85 9.39
C VAL A 208 -2.17 19.09 8.80
N SER A 209 -1.86 19.38 7.53
CA SER A 209 -2.58 20.40 6.78
C SER A 209 -3.81 19.83 6.09
N LEU A 210 -4.80 20.68 5.81
CA LEU A 210 -5.97 20.31 5.01
C LEU A 210 -5.55 19.70 3.66
N GLU A 211 -4.60 20.31 2.97
CA GLU A 211 -4.11 19.83 1.66
C GLU A 211 -3.47 18.45 1.74
N ALA A 212 -2.72 18.14 2.81
CA ALA A 212 -2.15 16.81 3.00
C ALA A 212 -3.25 15.77 3.24
N LEU A 213 -4.25 16.09 4.05
CA LEU A 213 -5.40 15.21 4.32
C LEU A 213 -6.20 14.94 3.05
N LEU A 214 -6.52 15.98 2.28
CA LEU A 214 -7.21 15.86 0.99
C LEU A 214 -6.39 15.01 0.01
N LYS A 215 -5.08 15.22 -0.07
CA LYS A 215 -4.19 14.43 -0.94
C LYS A 215 -4.24 12.94 -0.59
N VAL A 216 -4.31 12.59 0.69
CA VAL A 216 -4.42 11.19 1.16
C VAL A 216 -5.79 10.60 0.84
N LEU A 217 -6.87 11.32 1.10
CA LEU A 217 -8.25 10.85 0.89
C LEU A 217 -8.58 10.63 -0.59
N TYR A 218 -8.15 11.56 -1.44
CA TYR A 218 -8.42 11.52 -2.89
C TYR A 218 -7.29 10.90 -3.71
N HIS A 219 -6.34 10.23 -3.07
CA HIS A 219 -5.21 9.62 -3.74
C HIS A 219 -5.65 8.56 -4.77
N GLY A 220 -5.17 8.66 -6.01
CA GLY A 220 -5.47 7.69 -7.07
C GLY A 220 -6.88 7.81 -7.66
N VAL A 221 -7.67 8.81 -7.26
CA VAL A 221 -8.94 9.14 -7.92
C VAL A 221 -8.64 9.89 -9.22
N SER A 222 -9.12 9.39 -10.36
CA SER A 222 -8.92 10.07 -11.65
C SER A 222 -9.76 11.34 -11.73
N THR A 223 -9.11 12.49 -11.93
CA THR A 223 -9.78 13.77 -12.23
C THR A 223 -10.07 13.94 -13.72
N ILE A 224 -9.44 13.13 -14.58
CA ILE A 224 -9.56 13.20 -16.04
C ILE A 224 -10.66 12.22 -16.47
N GLY A 225 -11.83 12.75 -16.81
CA GLY A 225 -13.00 11.99 -17.27
C GLY A 225 -14.30 12.32 -16.54
N ASP A 226 -14.22 12.98 -15.38
CA ASP A 226 -15.38 13.42 -14.60
C ASP A 226 -15.94 14.75 -15.12
N SER A 227 -16.18 14.82 -16.43
CA SER A 227 -16.74 16.00 -17.11
C SER A 227 -18.24 16.13 -16.92
N HIS A 228 -18.91 15.21 -16.22
CA HIS A 228 -20.36 15.28 -16.03
C HIS A 228 -20.77 14.84 -14.63
N ARG A 229 -20.93 15.86 -13.76
CA ARG A 229 -21.86 15.92 -12.61
C ARG A 229 -21.44 15.29 -11.28
N PHE A 230 -20.31 14.59 -11.16
CA PHE A 230 -19.93 13.90 -9.90
C PHE A 230 -18.46 14.05 -9.50
N SER A 231 -17.88 15.24 -9.65
CA SER A 231 -16.58 15.57 -9.03
C SER A 231 -16.54 15.01 -7.60
N VAL A 232 -15.72 13.99 -7.37
CA VAL A 232 -15.68 13.24 -6.10
C VAL A 232 -15.35 14.17 -4.91
N THR A 233 -14.68 15.29 -5.20
CA THR A 233 -14.37 16.36 -4.23
C THR A 233 -15.53 17.35 -4.02
N ALA A 234 -16.47 17.46 -4.96
CA ALA A 234 -17.59 18.40 -4.95
C ALA A 234 -18.97 17.72 -4.84
N ASP A 235 -19.04 16.39 -4.65
CA ASP A 235 -20.30 15.74 -4.29
C ASP A 235 -20.67 16.14 -2.84
N PRO A 236 -21.74 16.93 -2.62
CA PRO A 236 -22.15 17.33 -1.28
C PRO A 236 -22.61 16.14 -0.41
N LYS A 237 -22.82 14.96 -1.01
CA LYS A 237 -23.09 13.72 -0.29
C LYS A 237 -21.83 12.98 0.15
N ASN A 238 -20.66 13.33 -0.37
CA ASN A 238 -19.42 12.74 0.10
C ASN A 238 -19.20 13.17 1.57
N PRO A 239 -19.16 12.22 2.53
CA PRO A 239 -18.96 12.55 3.94
C PRO A 239 -17.61 13.25 4.18
N PHE A 240 -16.66 13.10 3.26
CA PHE A 240 -15.31 13.65 3.31
C PHE A 240 -15.07 14.72 2.23
N SER A 241 -16.12 15.41 1.78
CA SER A 241 -15.99 16.50 0.80
C SER A 241 -15.04 17.59 1.28
N ARG A 242 -14.44 18.33 0.32
CA ARG A 242 -13.54 19.44 0.64
C ARG A 242 -14.19 20.46 1.58
N GLU A 243 -15.43 20.86 1.28
CA GLU A 243 -16.18 21.83 2.09
C GLU A 243 -16.35 21.37 3.55
N ARG A 244 -16.67 20.09 3.77
CA ARG A 244 -16.82 19.54 5.13
C ARG A 244 -15.51 19.53 5.90
N LEU A 245 -14.41 19.18 5.21
CA LEU A 245 -13.09 19.18 5.81
C LEU A 245 -12.59 20.61 6.08
N GLU A 246 -12.90 21.58 5.22
CA GLU A 246 -12.63 23.00 5.46
C GLU A 246 -13.37 23.49 6.72
N THR A 247 -14.68 23.21 6.82
CA THR A 247 -15.46 23.54 8.02
C THR A 247 -14.90 22.88 9.28
N MET A 248 -14.51 21.60 9.22
CA MET A 248 -13.85 20.93 10.37
C MET A 248 -12.57 21.64 10.79
N PHE A 249 -11.74 22.08 9.83
CA PHE A 249 -10.49 22.80 10.15
C PHE A 249 -10.76 24.20 10.72
N GLU A 250 -11.83 24.88 10.26
CA GLU A 250 -12.28 26.16 10.80
C GLU A 250 -12.82 26.02 12.24
N GLU A 251 -13.64 25.00 12.52
CA GLU A 251 -14.19 24.69 13.85
C GLU A 251 -13.11 24.39 14.88
N LEU A 252 -12.03 23.74 14.46
CA LEU A 252 -10.89 23.41 15.30
C LEU A 252 -9.83 24.52 15.37
N GLU A 253 -10.13 25.71 14.84
CA GLU A 253 -9.25 26.89 14.83
C GLU A 253 -7.88 26.63 14.16
N GLY A 254 -7.86 25.92 13.02
CA GLY A 254 -6.63 25.56 12.27
C GLY A 254 -5.80 26.72 11.72
N GLY A 255 -6.21 27.96 11.98
CA GLY A 255 -5.52 29.19 11.61
C GLY A 255 -5.46 29.47 10.11
N GLU A 256 -4.74 30.52 9.73
CA GLU A 256 -4.53 30.90 8.33
C GLU A 256 -3.78 29.83 7.51
N THR A 257 -2.98 29.00 8.18
CA THR A 257 -2.23 27.91 7.54
C THR A 257 -3.04 26.62 7.37
N GLN A 258 -4.26 26.55 7.91
CA GLN A 258 -5.13 25.36 7.91
C GLN A 258 -4.37 24.10 8.32
N THR A 259 -3.67 24.19 9.45
CA THR A 259 -2.83 23.12 10.01
C THR A 259 -3.23 22.82 11.44
N LEU A 260 -3.43 21.55 11.75
CA LEU A 260 -3.86 21.10 13.07
C LEU A 260 -3.00 19.94 13.57
N PRO A 261 -2.72 19.85 14.88
CA PRO A 261 -2.11 18.67 15.47
C PRO A 261 -2.97 17.43 15.19
N LEU A 262 -2.37 16.32 14.76
CA LEU A 262 -3.09 15.08 14.47
C LEU A 262 -3.91 14.62 15.68
N LYS A 263 -3.36 14.76 16.89
CA LYS A 263 -4.04 14.42 18.15
C LYS A 263 -5.35 15.19 18.37
N VAL A 264 -5.49 16.38 17.80
CA VAL A 264 -6.75 17.16 17.86
C VAL A 264 -7.69 16.69 16.76
N LEU A 265 -7.16 16.45 15.55
CA LEU A 265 -7.96 15.97 14.42
C LEU A 265 -8.64 14.64 14.73
N VAL A 266 -7.94 13.66 15.29
CA VAL A 266 -8.49 12.30 15.52
C VAL A 266 -9.58 12.22 16.59
N GLU A 267 -9.74 13.27 17.40
CA GLU A 267 -10.88 13.40 18.31
C GLU A 267 -12.15 13.87 17.59
N HIS A 268 -12.02 14.45 16.39
CA HIS A 268 -13.15 14.91 15.62
C HIS A 268 -13.89 13.76 14.92
N PRO A 269 -15.24 13.69 14.97
CA PRO A 269 -16.01 12.57 14.40
C PRO A 269 -15.72 12.32 12.91
N ILE A 270 -15.59 13.38 12.10
CA ILE A 270 -15.26 13.24 10.66
C ILE A 270 -13.91 12.54 10.47
N MET A 271 -12.92 12.83 11.30
CA MET A 271 -11.60 12.19 11.19
C MET A 271 -11.63 10.73 11.65
N GLN A 272 -12.43 10.42 12.67
CA GLN A 272 -12.65 9.03 13.09
C GLN A 272 -13.29 8.22 11.96
N ASP A 273 -14.31 8.78 11.31
CA ASP A 273 -14.91 8.18 10.12
C ASP A 273 -13.89 8.05 8.98
N CYS A 274 -13.05 9.06 8.73
CA CYS A 274 -11.97 8.97 7.74
C CYS A 274 -11.05 7.78 8.02
N LEU A 275 -10.59 7.61 9.25
CA LEU A 275 -9.69 6.52 9.63
C LEU A 275 -10.36 5.15 9.47
N HIS A 276 -11.60 5.00 9.93
CA HIS A 276 -12.31 3.73 9.92
C HIS A 276 -12.85 3.33 8.54
N MET A 277 -13.27 4.30 7.73
CA MET A 277 -13.91 4.03 6.43
C MET A 277 -12.93 4.03 5.26
N THR A 278 -11.73 4.61 5.40
CA THR A 278 -10.75 4.67 4.30
C THR A 278 -10.01 3.35 4.13
N LEU A 279 -10.55 2.47 3.28
CA LEU A 279 -9.93 1.18 2.95
C LEU A 279 -8.86 1.27 1.84
N ARG A 280 -8.64 2.48 1.31
CA ARG A 280 -7.74 2.76 0.19
C ARG A 280 -6.30 2.27 0.39
N TYR A 281 -5.85 2.24 1.65
CA TYR A 281 -4.50 1.86 2.06
C TYR A 281 -4.44 0.46 2.68
N LYS A 282 -5.51 -0.33 2.57
CA LYS A 282 -5.50 -1.74 2.93
C LYS A 282 -4.78 -2.53 1.84
N GLN A 283 -3.86 -3.39 2.25
CA GLN A 283 -3.10 -4.23 1.31
C GLN A 283 -4.01 -5.27 0.64
N PRO A 284 -4.04 -5.33 -0.70
CA PRO A 284 -4.75 -6.40 -1.41
C PRO A 284 -3.97 -7.72 -1.31
N ASP A 285 -4.67 -8.81 -1.01
CA ASP A 285 -4.14 -10.18 -1.01
C ASP A 285 -4.70 -11.00 -2.18
N LEU A 286 -4.16 -10.73 -3.37
CA LEU A 286 -4.54 -11.49 -4.58
C LEU A 286 -4.18 -12.97 -4.46
N LYS A 287 -3.14 -13.33 -3.70
CA LYS A 287 -2.70 -14.72 -3.55
C LYS A 287 -3.75 -15.55 -2.82
N ALA A 288 -4.33 -15.01 -1.75
CA ALA A 288 -5.43 -15.66 -1.03
C ALA A 288 -6.61 -15.95 -1.96
N ILE A 289 -6.99 -15.00 -2.81
CA ILE A 289 -8.11 -15.18 -3.77
C ILE A 289 -7.82 -16.32 -4.75
N PHE A 290 -6.60 -16.37 -5.31
CA PHE A 290 -6.24 -17.45 -6.21
C PHE A 290 -6.16 -18.82 -5.51
N ALA A 291 -5.79 -18.85 -4.22
CA ALA A 291 -5.73 -20.07 -3.41
C ALA A 291 -7.11 -20.62 -2.99
N MET A 292 -8.16 -19.79 -2.92
CA MET A 292 -9.52 -20.24 -2.57
C MET A 292 -10.03 -21.37 -3.49
N SER A 293 -9.60 -21.41 -4.75
CA SER A 293 -10.07 -22.40 -5.74
C SER A 293 -9.48 -23.80 -5.56
N THR A 294 -8.41 -23.99 -4.77
CA THR A 294 -7.83 -25.34 -4.60
C THR A 294 -8.60 -26.19 -3.59
N ALA A 295 -9.36 -25.58 -2.68
CA ALA A 295 -10.12 -26.30 -1.65
C ALA A 295 -11.43 -26.93 -2.18
N ASP A 296 -12.05 -26.33 -3.20
CA ASP A 296 -13.34 -26.81 -3.74
C ASP A 296 -13.21 -27.94 -4.76
N ILE A 297 -12.00 -28.23 -5.25
CA ILE A 297 -11.78 -29.31 -6.23
C ILE A 297 -11.66 -30.68 -5.53
N GLU A 298 -11.23 -30.74 -4.28
CA GLU A 298 -11.04 -32.01 -3.55
C GLU A 298 -12.35 -32.61 -3.01
N THR A 299 -13.41 -31.82 -2.84
CA THR A 299 -14.69 -32.30 -2.30
C THR A 299 -15.62 -32.93 -3.35
N SER A 300 -15.30 -32.84 -4.64
CA SER A 300 -16.11 -33.43 -5.72
C SER A 300 -15.66 -34.84 -6.15
N SER A 301 -14.60 -35.40 -5.59
CA SER A 301 -14.09 -36.73 -5.99
C SER A 301 -14.34 -37.78 -4.92
N MET A 302 -15.61 -38.05 -4.60
CA MET A 302 -15.99 -39.29 -3.90
C MET A 302 -17.28 -39.90 -4.45
N ARG A 303 -17.09 -41.11 -4.99
CA ARG A 303 -18.02 -42.24 -5.16
C ARG A 303 -19.11 -42.14 -6.23
N THR A 304 -18.79 -42.72 -7.38
CA THR A 304 -19.71 -43.67 -8.05
C THR A 304 -19.05 -45.06 -8.06
N SER A 305 -19.31 -45.83 -7.01
CA SER A 305 -19.16 -47.29 -7.06
C SER A 305 -20.41 -47.83 -7.74
N ALA A 306 -20.23 -48.55 -8.84
CA ALA A 306 -21.28 -49.26 -9.55
C ALA A 306 -21.76 -50.47 -8.74
N ASP A 307 -23.08 -50.66 -8.71
CA ASP A 307 -23.75 -51.95 -8.71
C ASP A 307 -24.86 -51.90 -9.78
#